data_AF-A0A662DAY0-F1
#
_entry.id   AF-A0A662DAY0-F1
#
_cell.length_a   1.000
_cell.length_b   1.000
_cell.length_c   1.000
_cell.angle_alpha   90.00
_cell.angle_beta   90.00
_cell.angle_gamma   90.00
#
_symmetry.space_group_name_H-M   'P 1'
#
loop_
_entity.id
_entity.type
_entity.pdbx_description
1 polymer ?
#
loop_
_entity_poly.entity_id
_entity_poly.type
_entity_poly.pdbx_seq_one_letter_code
_entity_poly.pdbx_strand_id
1 'polypeptide(L)' 'MAIIEVWIDEDACTGCGLCEDTCPDVFEVDDVARVKEDADFNEFEEEIKEAA' A
#
# COMPACT_ATOMS: atom_id res chain seq x y z
N MET A 1 0.20 -0.51 -16.53
CA MET A 1 0.98 0.74 -16.69
C MET A 1 1.78 0.80 -15.41
N ALA A 2 3.05 0.39 -15.45
CA ALA A 2 3.80 -0.02 -14.27
C ALA A 2 3.84 1.05 -13.18
N ILE A 3 3.50 0.67 -11.95
CA ILE A 3 3.69 1.49 -10.76
C ILE A 3 5.19 1.48 -10.43
N ILE A 4 5.78 2.67 -10.31
CA ILE A 4 7.22 2.84 -10.07
C ILE A 4 7.55 3.20 -8.62
N GLU A 5 6.58 3.78 -7.92
CA GLU A 5 6.73 4.30 -6.56
C GLU A 5 5.34 4.39 -5.93
N VAL A 6 5.25 3.99 -4.66
CA VAL A 6 4.07 4.13 -3.81
C VAL A 6 4.53 4.84 -2.54
N TRP A 7 3.82 5.88 -2.14
CA TRP A 7 4.07 6.58 -0.88
C TRP A 7 2.77 6.70 -0.10
N ILE A 8 2.89 6.81 1.20
CA ILE A 8 1.75 6.96 2.11
C ILE A 8 1.92 8.29 2.83
N ASP A 9 0.86 9.09 2.78
CA ASP A 9 0.80 10.34 3.53
C ASP A 9 0.44 10.02 4.98
N GLU A 10 1.43 10.02 5.87
CA GLU A 10 1.27 9.68 7.28
C GLU A 10 0.35 10.66 8.03
N ASP A 11 0.25 11.92 7.57
CA ASP A 11 -0.64 12.92 8.15
C ASP A 11 -2.12 12.69 7.75
N ALA A 12 -2.36 12.21 6.53
CA ALA A 12 -3.69 11.84 6.06
C ALA A 12 -4.08 10.39 6.42
N CYS A 13 -3.11 9.54 6.70
CA CYS A 13 -3.34 8.15 7.05
C CYS A 13 -4.02 8.06 8.42
N THR A 14 -5.16 7.38 8.46
CA THR A 14 -5.91 7.15 9.69
C THR A 14 -5.54 5.84 10.39
N GLY A 15 -4.62 5.05 9.80
CA GLY A 15 -4.27 3.73 10.31
C GLY A 15 -5.42 2.71 10.24
N CYS A 16 -6.36 2.89 9.29
CA CYS A 16 -7.58 2.08 9.22
C CYS A 16 -7.37 0.62 8.79
N GLY A 17 -6.22 0.27 8.22
CA GLY A 17 -5.91 -1.10 7.78
C GLY A 17 -6.49 -1.50 6.42
N LEU A 18 -7.29 -0.65 5.76
CA LEU A 18 -7.95 -1.03 4.50
C LEU A 18 -6.97 -1.35 3.36
N CYS A 19 -5.84 -0.63 3.28
CA CYS A 19 -4.82 -0.90 2.29
C CYS A 19 -4.11 -2.24 2.51
N GLU A 20 -3.85 -2.65 3.76
CA GLU A 20 -3.33 -3.98 4.10
C GLU A 20 -4.38 -5.07 3.84
N ASP A 21 -5.66 -4.82 4.10
CA ASP A 21 -6.72 -5.80 3.80
C ASP A 21 -6.88 -6.01 2.29
N THR A 22 -6.70 -4.94 1.50
CA THR A 22 -6.80 -4.96 0.03
C THR A 22 -5.54 -5.56 -0.61
N CYS A 23 -4.35 -5.18 -0.14
CA CYS A 23 -3.08 -5.63 -0.67
C CYS A 23 -2.05 -5.87 0.45
N PRO A 24 -2.16 -6.99 1.16
CA PRO A 24 -1.29 -7.31 2.29
C PRO A 24 0.16 -7.60 1.88
N ASP A 25 0.39 -7.90 0.60
CA ASP A 25 1.72 -8.14 0.05
C ASP A 25 2.50 -6.83 -0.19
N VAL A 26 1.80 -5.70 -0.32
CA VAL A 26 2.41 -4.38 -0.58
C VAL A 26 2.33 -3.47 0.64
N PHE A 27 1.21 -3.47 1.35
CA PHE A 27 0.96 -2.59 2.49
C PHE A 27 1.00 -3.35 3.81
N GLU A 28 1.55 -2.70 4.83
CA GLU A 28 1.52 -3.15 6.23
C GLU A 28 1.03 -2.01 7.11
N VAL A 29 0.11 -2.27 8.03
CA VAL A 29 -0.41 -1.26 8.97
C VAL A 29 -0.06 -1.65 10.40
N ASP A 30 0.76 -0.82 11.04
CA ASP A 30 1.14 -0.99 12.46
C ASP A 30 0.46 0.12 13.31
N ASP A 31 0.91 1.37 13.18
CA ASP A 31 0.23 2.59 13.66
C ASP A 31 -0.30 3.44 12.49
N VAL A 32 0.46 3.45 11.40
CA VAL A 32 0.13 4.07 10.10
C VAL A 32 0.50 3.07 9.01
N ALA A 33 -0.11 3.22 7.84
CA ALA A 33 0.21 2.35 6.71
C ALA A 33 1.65 2.60 6.22
N ARG A 34 2.33 1.51 5.83
CA ARG A 34 3.69 1.48 5.30
C ARG A 34 3.74 0.60 4.06
N VAL A 35 4.65 0.90 3.15
CA VAL A 35 4.91 0.09 1.95
C VAL A 35 6.05 -0.88 2.25
N LYS A 36 5.86 -2.16 1.94
CA LYS A 36 6.89 -3.19 2.08
C LYS A 36 7.96 -2.99 1.01
N GLU A 37 9.23 -2.99 1.43
CA GLU A 37 10.37 -2.72 0.55
C GLU A 37 10.59 -3.82 -0.50
N ASP A 38 10.17 -5.06 -0.20
CA ASP A 38 10.24 -6.23 -1.08
C ASP A 38 8.96 -6.45 -1.92
N ALA A 39 8.03 -5.49 -1.93
CA ALA A 39 6.77 -5.62 -2.66
C ALA A 39 6.96 -5.48 -4.18
N ASP A 40 6.34 -6.37 -4.95
CA ASP A 40 6.40 -6.34 -6.41
C ASP A 40 5.24 -5.50 -6.99
N PHE A 41 5.45 -4.19 -7.13
CA PHE A 41 4.41 -3.25 -7.56
C PHE A 41 3.82 -3.55 -8.96
N ASN A 42 4.50 -4.33 -9.78
CA ASN A 42 4.00 -4.75 -11.09
C ASN A 42 3.00 -5.90 -10.97
N GLU A 43 3.23 -6.82 -10.04
CA GLU A 43 2.33 -7.95 -9.82
C GLU A 43 1.04 -7.49 -9.12
N PHE A 44 1.18 -6.55 -8.19
CA PHE A 44 0.07 -6.01 -7.39
C PHE A 44 -0.50 -4.69 -7.93
N GLU A 45 -0.29 -4.37 -9.22
CA GLU A 45 -0.72 -3.09 -9.83
C GLU A 45 -2.23 -2.81 -9.65
N GLU A 46 -3.08 -3.84 -9.74
CA GLU A 46 -4.53 -3.68 -9.61
C GLU A 46 -4.93 -3.42 -8.15
N GLU A 47 -4.41 -4.22 -7.23
CA GLU A 47 -4.71 -4.10 -5.79
C GLU A 47 -4.21 -2.77 -5.21
N ILE A 48 -3.02 -2.31 -5.62
CA ILE A 48 -2.48 -1.00 -5.22
C ILE A 48 -3.40 0.15 -5.67
N LYS A 49 -4.04 0.03 -6.84
CA LYS A 49 -4.98 1.04 -7.32
C LYS A 49 -6.33 0.98 -6.62
N GLU A 50 -6.76 -0.20 -6.19
CA GLU A 50 -7.98 -0.34 -5.37
C GLU A 50 -7.78 0.19 -3.94
N ALA A 51 -6.54 0.14 -3.44
CA ALA A 51 -6.18 0.62 -2.10
C ALA A 51 -5.95 2.14 -1.99
N ALA A 52 -5.80 2.86 -3.11
CA ALA A 52 -5.48 4.31 -3.18
C ALA A 52 -6.72 5.21 -3.26
#